data_AF-A0A1Q6FTG3-F1
#
_entry.id   AF-A0A1Q6FTG3-F1
#
_cell.length_a   1.000
_cell.length_b   1.000
_cell.length_c   1.000
_cell.angle_alpha   90.00
_cell.angle_beta   90.00
_cell.angle_gamma   90.00
#
_symmetry.space_group_name_H-M   'P 1'
#
loop_
_entity.id
_entity.type
_entity.pdbx_description
1 polymer ?
#
loop_
_entity_poly.entity_id
_entity_poly.type
_entity_poly.pdbx_seq_one_letter_code
_entity_poly.pdbx_strand_id
1 'polypeptide(L)'
;MLALSACEKTPAPEGFATPKDGEEVDVPFYGATLTYVLETNCRWQISAMSDLDVTPISGQAGTTDLKVVVSGNLTDEEKTEYFTVTLTNDDGATAEFTVEFKVPAPSLSYGGVDYKVAYMPDGNYWMTENLRYVPEGMSISSDPSDDSGLWYPYQVADKAATALTDDASVAKYGLLYTPAVAFGEEVSEANYKNLEGARGICPEGWHIPSRSEWFALVGESNKADGEDSKPENNTDAAFFDTEAGYATVVKADSYGFNFTFAGSVIGGKYNTVTVDETKAPDHEEWYGANAMNYVLASTGYTGSKPQMFSLMSSFTKSFPEGKLSVAYTNLDNGVSVRCVLDRQ
;
A
#
# COMPACT_ATOMS: atom_id res chain seq x y z
N MET A 1 -43.16 2.63 1.06
CA MET A 1 -43.37 3.46 2.27
C MET A 1 -44.42 2.81 3.15
N LEU A 2 -43.98 2.06 4.15
CA LEU A 2 -44.83 1.68 5.28
C LEU A 2 -44.90 2.91 6.20
N ALA A 3 -46.09 3.44 6.44
CA ALA A 3 -46.26 4.57 7.34
C ALA A 3 -46.23 4.08 8.79
N LEU A 4 -45.22 4.51 9.56
CA LEU A 4 -45.09 4.22 10.98
C LEU A 4 -46.15 5.00 11.78
N SER A 5 -46.81 4.34 12.73
CA SER A 5 -47.82 4.95 13.63
C SER A 5 -47.17 5.70 14.81
N ALA A 6 -47.80 6.78 15.27
CA ALA A 6 -47.29 7.67 16.32
C ALA A 6 -47.02 6.97 17.67
N CYS A 7 -45.94 7.36 18.35
CA CYS A 7 -45.41 6.72 19.56
C CYS A 7 -45.99 7.29 20.88
N GLU A 8 -47.29 7.58 20.93
CA GLU A 8 -47.93 8.18 22.12
C GLU A 8 -48.39 7.13 23.17
N LYS A 9 -48.65 5.90 22.74
CA LYS A 9 -48.91 4.65 23.52
C LYS A 9 -49.40 3.57 22.56
N THR A 10 -48.90 2.34 22.67
CA THR A 10 -49.25 1.18 21.82
C THR A 10 -49.58 1.61 20.38
N PRO A 11 -48.53 1.91 19.62
CA PRO A 11 -47.70 0.85 19.05
C PRO A 11 -46.37 0.66 19.79
N ALA A 12 -45.69 -0.46 19.53
CA ALA A 12 -44.34 -0.68 20.03
C ALA A 12 -43.35 0.31 19.38
N PRO A 13 -42.21 0.62 20.03
CA PRO A 13 -41.13 1.36 19.36
C PRO A 13 -40.69 0.60 18.11
N GLU A 14 -40.71 1.27 16.96
CA GLU A 14 -40.42 0.71 15.65
C GLU A 14 -39.58 1.71 14.83
N GLY A 15 -38.66 1.17 14.05
CA GLY A 15 -37.82 1.95 13.16
C GLY A 15 -36.89 1.08 12.34
N PHE A 16 -36.32 1.67 11.31
CA PHE A 16 -35.34 1.03 10.43
C PHE A 16 -34.44 2.11 9.84
N ALA A 17 -33.25 1.69 9.39
CA ALA A 17 -32.33 2.53 8.65
C ALA A 17 -32.06 1.89 7.29
N THR A 18 -32.08 2.69 6.23
CA THR A 18 -31.79 2.24 4.86
C THR A 18 -30.75 3.15 4.22
N PRO A 19 -29.87 2.63 3.35
CA PRO A 19 -28.96 3.50 2.62
C PRO A 19 -29.74 4.44 1.70
N LYS A 20 -29.31 5.70 1.62
CA LYS A 20 -30.00 6.72 0.84
C LYS A 20 -29.92 6.49 -0.67
N ASP A 21 -28.84 5.86 -1.13
CA ASP A 21 -28.51 5.68 -2.55
C ASP A 21 -28.83 4.28 -3.11
N GLY A 22 -29.41 3.34 -2.33
CA GLY A 22 -29.77 1.99 -2.81
C GLY A 22 -29.74 0.89 -1.75
N GLU A 23 -29.89 -0.39 -2.18
CA GLU A 23 -30.06 -1.54 -1.27
C GLU A 23 -28.75 -2.17 -0.75
N GLU A 24 -27.59 -1.89 -1.34
CA GLU A 24 -26.31 -2.48 -0.92
C GLU A 24 -25.18 -1.44 -0.99
N VAL A 25 -24.46 -1.27 0.12
CA VAL A 25 -23.33 -0.35 0.22
C VAL A 25 -22.07 -1.16 0.47
N ASP A 26 -21.28 -1.35 -0.58
CA ASP A 26 -19.95 -1.93 -0.47
C ASP A 26 -19.00 -0.89 0.14
N VAL A 27 -18.53 -1.16 1.36
CA VAL A 27 -17.51 -0.34 2.00
C VAL A 27 -16.15 -0.81 1.48
N PRO A 28 -15.38 0.04 0.78
CA PRO A 28 -14.05 -0.34 0.33
C PRO A 28 -13.13 -0.51 1.55
N PHE A 29 -12.03 -1.27 1.39
CA PHE A 29 -11.10 -1.52 2.49
C PHE A 29 -10.48 -0.23 3.06
N TYR A 30 -10.42 0.86 2.29
CA TYR A 30 -9.91 2.16 2.75
C TYR A 30 -10.97 3.03 3.42
N GLY A 31 -12.19 2.52 3.63
CA GLY A 31 -13.28 3.19 4.33
C GLY A 31 -14.16 4.06 3.42
N ALA A 32 -15.28 4.53 3.96
CA ALA A 32 -16.23 5.35 3.21
C ALA A 32 -17.04 6.28 4.11
N THR A 33 -17.55 7.35 3.51
CA THR A 33 -18.61 8.18 4.09
C THR A 33 -19.93 7.84 3.41
N LEU A 34 -20.90 7.38 4.18
CA LEU A 34 -22.20 6.89 3.74
C LEU A 34 -23.32 7.77 4.27
N THR A 35 -24.45 7.79 3.56
CA THR A 35 -25.67 8.44 4.04
C THR A 35 -26.79 7.42 4.20
N TYR A 36 -27.36 7.34 5.39
CA TYR A 36 -28.51 6.49 5.72
C TYR A 36 -29.72 7.34 6.04
N VAL A 37 -30.90 6.84 5.70
CA VAL A 37 -32.19 7.41 6.11
C VAL A 37 -32.71 6.57 7.27
N LEU A 38 -32.78 7.17 8.45
CA LEU A 38 -33.35 6.60 9.66
C LEU A 38 -34.82 7.03 9.77
N GLU A 39 -35.74 6.08 9.76
CA GLU A 39 -37.16 6.31 10.00
C GLU A 39 -37.56 5.69 11.35
N THR A 40 -38.07 6.50 12.28
CA THR A 40 -38.51 6.02 13.60
C THR A 40 -39.87 6.60 13.98
N ASN A 41 -40.65 5.85 14.76
CA ASN A 41 -41.85 6.40 15.39
C ASN A 41 -41.60 7.05 16.75
N CYS A 42 -40.46 6.77 17.40
CA CYS A 42 -40.10 7.25 18.74
C CYS A 42 -38.78 8.03 18.74
N ARG A 43 -38.45 8.68 19.87
CA ARG A 43 -37.10 9.19 20.11
C ARG A 43 -36.08 8.05 20.09
N TRP A 44 -34.86 8.38 19.71
CA TRP A 44 -33.82 7.39 19.47
C TRP A 44 -32.45 7.90 19.90
N GLN A 45 -31.57 6.95 20.17
CA GLN A 45 -30.16 7.17 20.49
C GLN A 45 -29.32 6.10 19.80
N ILE A 46 -28.12 6.47 19.34
CA ILE A 46 -27.17 5.59 18.68
C ILE A 46 -25.99 5.32 19.61
N SER A 47 -25.59 4.05 19.66
CA SER A 47 -24.28 3.63 20.15
C SER A 47 -23.52 2.99 19.00
N ALA A 48 -22.37 3.55 18.66
CA ALA A 48 -21.50 3.07 17.58
C ALA A 48 -20.20 2.47 18.14
N MET A 49 -19.54 1.61 17.36
CA MET A 49 -18.18 1.16 17.66
C MET A 49 -17.16 2.30 17.48
N SER A 50 -15.96 2.15 18.04
CA SER A 50 -14.93 3.21 18.04
C SER A 50 -14.51 3.66 16.64
N ASP A 51 -14.59 2.75 15.67
CA ASP A 51 -14.08 2.94 14.32
C ASP A 51 -15.17 3.46 13.37
N LEU A 52 -16.33 3.81 13.93
CA LEU A 52 -17.50 4.30 13.22
C LEU A 52 -17.97 5.64 13.80
N ASP A 53 -17.96 6.70 12.99
CA ASP A 53 -18.55 7.99 13.37
C ASP A 53 -19.95 8.12 12.75
N VAL A 54 -20.96 8.28 13.60
CA VAL A 54 -22.36 8.42 13.19
C VAL A 54 -22.90 9.76 13.67
N THR A 55 -23.43 10.57 12.75
CA THR A 55 -24.01 11.87 13.07
C THR A 55 -25.37 12.06 12.38
N PRO A 56 -26.44 12.45 13.10
CA PRO A 56 -26.51 12.66 14.56
C PRO A 56 -26.60 11.35 15.37
N ILE A 57 -26.20 11.38 16.65
CA ILE A 57 -26.28 10.23 17.58
C ILE A 57 -27.59 10.14 18.38
N SER A 58 -28.49 11.10 18.26
CA SER A 58 -29.81 11.05 18.90
C SER A 58 -30.80 11.97 18.19
N GLY A 59 -32.09 11.69 18.36
CA GLY A 59 -33.15 12.49 17.75
C GLY A 59 -34.53 12.14 18.25
N GLN A 60 -35.52 12.81 17.67
CA GLN A 60 -36.94 12.55 17.90
C GLN A 60 -37.51 11.66 16.79
N ALA A 61 -38.77 11.27 16.94
CA ALA A 61 -39.52 10.55 15.91
C ALA A 61 -39.52 11.28 14.56
N GLY A 62 -39.56 10.51 13.48
CA GLY A 62 -39.61 11.00 12.10
C GLY A 62 -38.49 10.41 11.24
N THR A 63 -38.16 11.14 10.19
CA THR A 63 -37.12 10.77 9.23
C THR A 63 -35.88 11.63 9.47
N THR A 64 -34.71 11.01 9.63
CA THR A 64 -33.42 11.69 9.82
C THR A 64 -32.37 11.12 8.89
N ASP A 65 -31.62 11.99 8.22
CA ASP A 65 -30.41 11.59 7.50
C ASP A 65 -29.26 11.39 8.50
N LEU A 66 -28.66 10.20 8.50
CA LEU A 66 -27.45 9.86 9.23
C LEU A 66 -26.26 9.92 8.27
N LYS A 67 -25.22 10.66 8.66
CA LYS A 67 -23.88 10.52 8.08
C LYS A 67 -23.14 9.44 8.86
N VAL A 68 -22.66 8.41 8.16
CA VAL A 68 -21.89 7.30 8.74
C VAL A 68 -20.50 7.30 8.10
N VAL A 69 -19.45 7.47 8.89
CA VAL A 69 -18.06 7.38 8.44
C VAL A 69 -17.49 6.07 8.94
N VAL A 70 -17.22 5.15 8.02
CA VAL A 70 -16.60 3.85 8.29
C VAL A 70 -15.10 3.97 8.05
N SER A 71 -14.30 3.70 9.08
CA SER A 71 -12.84 3.73 8.98
C SER A 71 -12.32 2.55 8.14
N GLY A 72 -11.21 2.76 7.44
CA GLY A 72 -10.53 1.71 6.69
C GLY A 72 -10.15 0.50 7.55
N ASN A 73 -10.08 -0.66 6.90
CA ASN A 73 -9.58 -1.89 7.49
C ASN A 73 -8.05 -1.88 7.51
N LEU A 74 -7.48 -1.98 8.71
CA LEU A 74 -6.02 -1.93 8.91
C LEU A 74 -5.42 -3.33 9.09
N THR A 75 -6.23 -4.39 9.06
CA THR A 75 -5.82 -5.78 9.27
C THR A 75 -5.90 -6.60 7.98
N ASP A 76 -5.44 -7.85 8.03
CA ASP A 76 -5.47 -8.81 6.93
C ASP A 76 -6.75 -9.68 6.88
N GLU A 77 -7.72 -9.41 7.76
CA GLU A 77 -8.99 -10.12 7.84
C GLU A 77 -10.17 -9.16 7.62
N GLU A 78 -11.26 -9.64 7.02
CA GLU A 78 -12.51 -8.87 6.95
C GLU A 78 -12.99 -8.49 8.35
N LYS A 79 -13.40 -7.24 8.54
CA LYS A 79 -14.01 -6.77 9.78
C LYS A 79 -15.47 -6.39 9.59
N THR A 80 -16.27 -6.57 10.63
CA THR A 80 -17.67 -6.12 10.68
C THR A 80 -17.76 -4.93 11.64
N GLU A 81 -18.14 -3.78 11.11
CA GLU A 81 -18.45 -2.56 11.87
C GLU A 81 -19.96 -2.43 12.07
N TYR A 82 -20.42 -1.84 13.18
CA TYR A 82 -21.86 -1.63 13.37
C TYR A 82 -22.20 -0.47 14.33
N PHE A 83 -23.44 -0.01 14.22
CA PHE A 83 -24.08 0.79 15.27
C PHE A 83 -25.45 0.23 15.64
N THR A 84 -25.81 0.41 16.91
CA THR A 84 -27.12 0.05 17.45
C THR A 84 -27.96 1.30 17.59
N VAL A 85 -29.20 1.26 17.10
CA VAL A 85 -30.22 2.27 17.34
C VAL A 85 -31.14 1.80 18.45
N THR A 86 -31.18 2.53 19.56
CA THR A 86 -32.12 2.30 20.66
C THR A 86 -33.28 3.28 20.55
N LEU A 87 -34.48 2.76 20.35
CA LEU A 87 -35.74 3.51 20.34
C LEU A 87 -36.34 3.51 21.74
N THR A 88 -36.89 4.63 22.19
CA THR A 88 -37.54 4.71 23.52
C THR A 88 -38.83 5.51 23.44
N ASN A 89 -39.95 4.94 23.88
CA ASN A 89 -41.21 5.69 23.96
C ASN A 89 -41.31 6.56 25.23
N ASP A 90 -42.43 7.28 25.38
CA ASP A 90 -42.67 8.16 26.52
C ASP A 90 -42.90 7.40 27.84
N ASP A 91 -43.37 6.15 27.77
CA ASP A 91 -43.54 5.26 28.93
C ASP A 91 -42.24 4.52 29.32
N GLY A 92 -41.15 4.71 28.57
CA GLY A 92 -39.84 4.10 28.82
C GLY A 92 -39.64 2.70 28.23
N ALA A 93 -40.56 2.19 27.42
CA ALA A 93 -40.35 0.95 26.68
C ALA A 93 -39.35 1.15 25.53
N THR A 94 -38.49 0.16 25.30
CA THR A 94 -37.42 0.22 24.32
C THR A 94 -37.52 -0.87 23.25
N ALA A 95 -36.98 -0.57 22.06
CA ALA A 95 -36.68 -1.55 21.02
C ALA A 95 -35.34 -1.17 20.37
N GLU A 96 -34.63 -2.14 19.82
CA GLU A 96 -33.30 -1.92 19.25
C GLU A 96 -33.16 -2.65 17.92
N PHE A 97 -32.35 -2.08 17.02
CA PHE A 97 -31.88 -2.74 15.81
C PHE A 97 -30.46 -2.28 15.48
N THR A 98 -29.76 -3.09 14.69
CA THR A 98 -28.35 -2.87 14.32
C THR A 98 -28.23 -2.63 12.83
N VAL A 99 -27.31 -1.74 12.47
CA VAL A 99 -26.85 -1.56 11.08
C VAL A 99 -25.39 -2.00 11.02
N GLU A 100 -25.11 -2.96 10.14
CA GLU A 100 -23.79 -3.59 9.99
C GLU A 100 -23.13 -3.18 8.67
N PHE A 101 -21.80 -3.09 8.70
CA PHE A 101 -20.94 -2.78 7.57
C PHE A 101 -19.81 -3.80 7.52
N LYS A 102 -19.65 -4.46 6.38
CA LYS A 102 -18.50 -5.33 6.14
C LYS A 102 -17.41 -4.53 5.46
N VAL A 103 -16.21 -4.54 6.04
CA VAL A 103 -15.04 -3.89 5.47
C VAL A 103 -14.04 -4.99 5.10
N PRO A 104 -13.80 -5.23 3.81
CA PRO A 104 -12.95 -6.34 3.36
C PRO A 104 -11.49 -6.11 3.78
N ALA A 105 -10.70 -7.19 3.78
CA ALA A 105 -9.25 -7.08 3.91
C ALA A 105 -8.66 -6.29 2.73
N PRO A 106 -7.58 -5.51 2.94
CA PRO A 106 -6.93 -4.78 1.87
C PRO A 106 -6.47 -5.68 0.73
N SER A 107 -6.90 -5.36 -0.49
CA SER A 107 -6.58 -6.12 -1.70
C SER A 107 -6.69 -5.23 -2.93
N LEU A 108 -6.06 -5.66 -4.02
CA LEU A 108 -6.04 -4.91 -5.28
C LEU A 108 -6.04 -5.87 -6.48
N SER A 109 -7.07 -5.79 -7.32
CA SER A 109 -7.08 -6.45 -8.63
C SER A 109 -6.65 -5.46 -9.73
N TYR A 110 -5.56 -5.75 -10.43
CA TYR A 110 -5.03 -4.88 -11.48
C TYR A 110 -4.33 -5.67 -12.58
N GLY A 111 -4.60 -5.35 -13.85
CA GLY A 111 -3.96 -6.03 -14.99
C GLY A 111 -4.27 -7.52 -15.10
N GLY A 112 -5.46 -7.96 -14.63
CA GLY A 112 -5.85 -9.37 -14.62
C GLY A 112 -5.23 -10.20 -13.50
N VAL A 113 -4.70 -9.54 -12.48
CA VAL A 113 -3.93 -10.13 -11.39
C VAL A 113 -4.40 -9.56 -10.06
N ASP A 114 -4.51 -10.41 -9.04
CA ASP A 114 -4.74 -9.97 -7.66
C ASP A 114 -3.40 -9.79 -6.94
N TYR A 115 -3.28 -8.65 -6.25
CA TYR A 115 -2.12 -8.27 -5.45
C TYR A 115 -2.53 -8.13 -3.99
N LYS A 116 -1.61 -8.54 -3.11
CA LYS A 116 -1.70 -8.31 -1.68
C LYS A 116 -1.41 -6.86 -1.33
N VAL A 117 -2.19 -6.34 -0.39
CA VAL A 117 -2.05 -5.01 0.18
C VAL A 117 -1.97 -5.15 1.70
N ALA A 118 -1.17 -4.30 2.35
CA ALA A 118 -1.16 -4.20 3.80
C ALA A 118 -1.11 -2.72 4.23
N TYR A 119 -1.73 -2.43 5.37
CA TYR A 119 -1.60 -1.14 6.02
C TYR A 119 -0.30 -1.10 6.82
N MET A 120 0.56 -0.12 6.52
CA MET A 120 1.87 0.01 7.15
C MET A 120 1.85 1.06 8.27
N PRO A 121 2.79 1.00 9.24
CA PRO A 121 2.83 1.96 10.36
C PRO A 121 3.06 3.43 9.96
N ASP A 122 3.46 3.71 8.72
CA ASP A 122 3.54 5.08 8.17
C ASP A 122 2.16 5.69 7.88
N GLY A 123 1.09 4.91 8.06
CA GLY A 123 -0.29 5.35 7.91
C GLY A 123 -0.85 5.17 6.50
N ASN A 124 -0.18 4.41 5.64
CA ASN A 124 -0.57 4.22 4.25
C ASN A 124 -0.83 2.74 3.93
N TYR A 125 -1.61 2.51 2.87
CA TYR A 125 -1.79 1.18 2.27
C TYR A 125 -0.75 0.94 1.18
N TRP A 126 -0.02 -0.16 1.29
CA TRP A 126 1.06 -0.52 0.39
C TRP A 126 0.78 -1.84 -0.31
N MET A 127 1.11 -1.91 -1.60
CA MET A 127 1.31 -3.20 -2.25
C MET A 127 2.49 -3.93 -1.58
N THR A 128 2.29 -5.21 -1.25
CA THR A 128 3.34 -6.06 -0.64
C THR A 128 3.99 -7.00 -1.65
N GLU A 129 3.60 -6.88 -2.92
CA GLU A 129 4.16 -7.59 -4.06
C GLU A 129 4.64 -6.58 -5.11
N ASN A 130 5.73 -6.91 -5.81
CA ASN A 130 6.20 -6.11 -6.93
C ASN A 130 5.23 -6.23 -8.11
N LEU A 131 5.04 -5.14 -8.86
CA LEU A 131 4.21 -5.11 -10.04
C LEU A 131 4.70 -6.08 -11.12
N ARG A 132 3.74 -6.76 -11.72
CA ARG A 132 3.89 -7.64 -12.90
C ARG A 132 3.02 -7.16 -14.07
N TYR A 133 2.70 -5.86 -14.09
CA TYR A 133 1.91 -5.22 -15.14
C TYR A 133 2.76 -5.00 -16.40
N VAL A 134 2.26 -5.45 -17.55
CA VAL A 134 2.91 -5.22 -18.84
C VAL A 134 2.15 -4.10 -19.58
N PRO A 135 2.78 -2.94 -19.82
CA PRO A 135 2.14 -1.87 -20.59
C PRO A 135 1.73 -2.31 -22.00
N GLU A 136 0.68 -1.71 -22.53
CA GLU A 136 0.16 -2.04 -23.86
C GLU A 136 1.25 -1.88 -24.94
N GLY A 137 1.37 -2.88 -25.81
CA GLY A 137 2.34 -2.88 -26.90
C GLY A 137 3.78 -3.25 -26.50
N MET A 138 4.04 -3.53 -25.22
CA MET A 138 5.35 -3.99 -24.75
C MET A 138 5.42 -5.51 -24.61
N SER A 139 6.64 -6.04 -24.66
CA SER A 139 6.97 -7.43 -24.35
C SER A 139 8.11 -7.49 -23.33
N ILE A 140 8.05 -8.47 -22.43
CA ILE A 140 9.09 -8.66 -21.42
C ILE A 140 10.33 -9.27 -22.07
N SER A 141 11.51 -8.69 -21.82
CA SER A 141 12.78 -9.19 -22.34
C SER A 141 13.55 -10.05 -21.34
N SER A 142 14.29 -11.03 -21.87
CA SER A 142 15.30 -11.80 -21.13
C SER A 142 16.72 -11.26 -21.31
N ASP A 143 16.91 -10.29 -22.22
CA ASP A 143 18.22 -9.69 -22.50
C ASP A 143 18.30 -8.29 -21.86
N PRO A 144 19.00 -8.13 -20.73
CA PRO A 144 19.11 -6.84 -20.06
C PRO A 144 19.88 -5.78 -20.86
N SER A 145 20.53 -6.17 -21.97
CA SER A 145 21.31 -5.25 -22.82
C SER A 145 20.53 -4.62 -23.96
N ASP A 146 19.28 -5.05 -24.17
CA ASP A 146 18.39 -4.43 -25.14
C ASP A 146 17.78 -3.11 -24.63
N ASP A 147 17.03 -2.45 -25.50
CA ASP A 147 16.33 -1.19 -25.22
C ASP A 147 14.87 -1.42 -24.79
N SER A 148 14.49 -2.63 -24.36
CA SER A 148 13.10 -2.96 -24.03
C SER A 148 12.58 -2.16 -22.83
N GLY A 149 13.47 -1.85 -21.87
CA GLY A 149 13.12 -1.15 -20.64
C GLY A 149 12.25 -1.96 -19.67
N LEU A 150 11.96 -3.24 -20.00
CA LEU A 150 11.08 -4.15 -19.26
C LEU A 150 11.65 -5.56 -19.32
N TRP A 151 12.07 -6.10 -18.18
CA TRP A 151 12.76 -7.39 -18.11
C TRP A 151 12.14 -8.36 -17.11
N TYR A 152 12.36 -9.65 -17.38
CA TYR A 152 12.07 -10.72 -16.45
C TYR A 152 12.93 -10.59 -15.18
N PRO A 153 12.46 -11.12 -14.03
CA PRO A 153 13.32 -11.35 -12.88
C PRO A 153 14.39 -12.40 -13.24
N TYR A 154 15.38 -12.59 -12.39
CA TYR A 154 16.49 -13.48 -12.68
C TYR A 154 17.04 -14.12 -11.40
N GLN A 155 17.79 -15.20 -11.60
CA GLN A 155 18.61 -15.81 -10.55
C GLN A 155 20.09 -15.76 -10.94
N VAL A 156 20.95 -15.93 -9.94
CA VAL A 156 22.39 -16.02 -10.15
C VAL A 156 22.87 -17.38 -9.67
N ALA A 157 23.54 -18.11 -10.55
CA ALA A 157 24.24 -19.34 -10.24
C ALA A 157 25.64 -19.28 -10.85
N ASP A 158 26.67 -19.70 -10.10
CA ASP A 158 28.07 -19.70 -10.56
C ASP A 158 28.53 -18.34 -11.13
N LYS A 159 28.07 -17.24 -10.53
CA LYS A 159 28.33 -15.85 -10.94
C LYS A 159 27.77 -15.47 -12.31
N ALA A 160 26.86 -16.27 -12.87
CA ALA A 160 26.12 -15.97 -14.08
C ALA A 160 24.64 -15.74 -13.76
N ALA A 161 24.08 -14.64 -14.29
CA ALA A 161 22.65 -14.37 -14.19
C ALA A 161 21.88 -15.07 -15.31
N THR A 162 20.70 -15.60 -14.99
CA THR A 162 19.76 -16.20 -15.96
C THR A 162 18.37 -15.67 -15.69
N ALA A 163 17.72 -15.12 -16.72
CA ALA A 163 16.33 -14.67 -16.65
C ALA A 163 15.39 -15.83 -16.30
N LEU A 164 14.40 -15.55 -15.46
CA LEU A 164 13.36 -16.49 -15.04
C LEU A 164 12.05 -16.12 -15.74
N THR A 165 11.69 -16.89 -16.77
CA THR A 165 10.57 -16.58 -17.66
C THR A 165 9.28 -17.31 -17.32
N ASP A 166 9.26 -18.10 -16.25
CA ASP A 166 8.08 -18.84 -15.80
C ASP A 166 7.15 -17.97 -14.94
N ASP A 167 5.85 -18.24 -15.01
CA ASP A 167 4.81 -17.46 -14.31
C ASP A 167 5.00 -17.45 -12.80
N ALA A 168 5.53 -18.52 -12.20
CA ALA A 168 5.74 -18.59 -10.76
C ALA A 168 6.85 -17.64 -10.29
N SER A 169 7.94 -17.56 -11.05
CA SER A 169 9.02 -16.59 -10.81
C SER A 169 8.52 -15.15 -11.00
N VAL A 170 7.74 -14.87 -12.04
CA VAL A 170 7.15 -13.53 -12.26
C VAL A 170 6.17 -13.17 -11.14
N ALA A 171 5.34 -14.11 -10.68
CA ALA A 171 4.44 -13.89 -9.56
C ALA A 171 5.21 -13.58 -8.26
N LYS A 172 6.31 -14.29 -8.01
CA LYS A 172 7.12 -14.14 -6.79
C LYS A 172 7.95 -12.86 -6.76
N TYR A 173 8.61 -12.52 -7.87
CA TYR A 173 9.59 -11.43 -7.90
C TYR A 173 9.08 -10.14 -8.57
N GLY A 174 7.99 -10.22 -9.33
CA GLY A 174 7.55 -9.14 -10.22
C GLY A 174 8.48 -8.97 -11.43
N LEU A 175 8.31 -7.86 -12.14
CA LEU A 175 9.14 -7.48 -13.28
C LEU A 175 10.09 -6.32 -12.94
N LEU A 176 11.07 -6.10 -13.80
CA LEU A 176 12.04 -5.01 -13.68
C LEU A 176 11.77 -3.97 -14.76
N TYR A 177 11.58 -2.72 -14.36
CA TYR A 177 11.21 -1.61 -15.21
C TYR A 177 12.27 -0.53 -15.16
N THR A 178 12.58 0.08 -16.30
CA THR A 178 13.21 1.41 -16.28
C THR A 178 12.24 2.45 -15.74
N PRO A 179 12.73 3.56 -15.17
CA PRO A 179 11.90 4.72 -14.88
C PRO A 179 11.02 5.16 -16.06
N ALA A 180 11.54 5.18 -17.29
CA ALA A 180 10.75 5.58 -18.45
C ALA A 180 9.51 4.69 -18.67
N VAL A 181 9.68 3.37 -18.56
CA VAL A 181 8.56 2.42 -18.65
C VAL A 181 7.62 2.56 -17.45
N ALA A 182 8.17 2.71 -16.25
CA ALA A 182 7.37 2.81 -15.02
C ALA A 182 6.51 4.08 -14.97
N PHE A 183 6.99 5.22 -15.49
CA PHE A 183 6.20 6.45 -15.58
C PHE A 183 5.36 6.54 -16.86
N GLY A 184 5.65 5.71 -17.88
CA GLY A 184 4.96 5.72 -19.16
C GLY A 184 5.36 6.89 -20.07
N GLU A 185 6.48 7.57 -19.76
CA GLU A 185 7.03 8.69 -20.52
C GLU A 185 8.57 8.70 -20.44
N GLU A 186 9.22 9.36 -21.38
CA GLU A 186 10.68 9.57 -21.30
C GLU A 186 11.04 10.33 -20.02
N VAL A 187 11.98 9.84 -19.23
CA VAL A 187 12.52 10.57 -18.07
C VAL A 187 13.86 11.18 -18.46
N SER A 188 14.00 12.49 -18.26
CA SER A 188 15.17 13.26 -18.63
C SER A 188 15.43 14.41 -17.65
N GLU A 189 16.48 15.20 -17.90
CA GLU A 189 16.76 16.42 -17.13
C GLU A 189 15.60 17.42 -17.15
N ALA A 190 14.74 17.37 -18.19
CA ALA A 190 13.63 18.30 -18.34
C ALA A 190 12.44 18.01 -17.42
N ASN A 191 12.22 16.75 -17.01
CA ASN A 191 10.99 16.35 -16.29
C ASN A 191 11.21 15.51 -15.03
N TYR A 192 12.42 15.00 -14.72
CA TYR A 192 12.65 14.11 -13.58
C TYR A 192 12.14 14.65 -12.22
N LYS A 193 12.07 15.98 -12.05
CA LYS A 193 11.55 16.66 -10.86
C LYS A 193 10.01 16.75 -10.78
N ASN A 194 9.33 16.56 -11.89
CA ASN A 194 7.88 16.71 -11.99
C ASN A 194 7.14 15.38 -11.79
N LEU A 195 7.88 14.31 -11.50
CA LEU A 195 7.35 12.96 -11.35
C LEU A 195 6.93 12.64 -9.91
N GLU A 196 7.21 13.50 -8.93
CA GLU A 196 6.85 13.29 -7.53
C GLU A 196 5.36 12.92 -7.38
N GLY A 197 5.08 11.75 -6.77
CA GLY A 197 3.72 11.26 -6.59
C GLY A 197 3.01 10.84 -7.89
N ALA A 198 3.73 10.69 -9.01
CA ALA A 198 3.12 10.26 -10.26
C ALA A 198 2.59 8.82 -10.17
N ARG A 199 1.40 8.62 -10.75
CA ARG A 199 0.78 7.29 -10.89
C ARG A 199 1.66 6.33 -11.69
N GLY A 200 2.14 6.75 -12.85
CA GLY A 200 2.84 5.87 -13.79
C GLY A 200 2.02 4.62 -14.13
N ILE A 201 2.65 3.45 -14.07
CA ILE A 201 2.03 2.15 -14.31
C ILE A 201 1.19 1.62 -13.14
N CYS A 202 1.12 2.34 -12.01
CA CYS A 202 0.26 1.96 -10.90
C CYS A 202 -1.24 2.04 -11.27
N PRO A 203 -2.11 1.27 -10.60
CA PRO A 203 -3.55 1.37 -10.77
C PRO A 203 -4.10 2.78 -10.48
N GLU A 204 -5.32 3.07 -10.92
CA GLU A 204 -6.02 4.30 -10.54
C GLU A 204 -6.20 4.39 -9.01
N GLY A 205 -5.95 5.57 -8.45
CA GLY A 205 -5.95 5.80 -7.00
C GLY A 205 -4.68 5.33 -6.27
N TRP A 206 -3.66 4.91 -7.01
CA TRP A 206 -2.35 4.49 -6.49
C TRP A 206 -1.23 5.23 -7.20
N HIS A 207 -0.07 5.36 -6.57
CA HIS A 207 1.10 5.97 -7.19
C HIS A 207 2.42 5.25 -6.88
N ILE A 208 3.45 5.57 -7.67
CA ILE A 208 4.82 5.13 -7.40
C ILE A 208 5.32 5.93 -6.18
N PRO A 209 5.76 5.28 -5.09
CA PRO A 209 6.06 5.95 -3.83
C PRO A 209 7.11 7.06 -3.98
N SER A 210 6.95 8.13 -3.22
CA SER A 210 7.95 9.19 -3.08
C SER A 210 9.16 8.75 -2.24
N ARG A 211 10.23 9.55 -2.28
CA ARG A 211 11.34 9.48 -1.33
C ARG A 211 10.84 9.63 0.10
N SER A 212 9.89 10.53 0.36
CA SER A 212 9.35 10.74 1.71
C SER A 212 8.62 9.52 2.25
N GLU A 213 7.86 8.82 1.41
CA GLU A 213 7.15 7.61 1.81
C GLU A 213 8.12 6.46 2.06
N TRP A 214 9.12 6.28 1.19
CA TRP A 214 10.18 5.32 1.49
C TRP A 214 10.93 5.67 2.78
N PHE A 215 11.25 6.96 2.99
CA PHE A 215 11.96 7.42 4.18
C PHE A 215 11.13 7.24 5.46
N ALA A 216 9.80 7.39 5.41
CA ALA A 216 8.91 7.11 6.53
C ALA A 216 8.95 5.63 6.95
N LEU A 217 9.14 4.72 5.97
CA LEU A 217 9.31 3.31 6.26
C LEU A 217 10.71 2.96 6.77
N VAL A 218 11.79 3.46 6.14
CA VAL A 218 13.17 2.94 6.41
C VAL A 218 14.07 3.86 7.22
N GLY A 219 13.69 5.12 7.38
CA GLY A 219 14.36 6.08 8.27
C GLY A 219 15.78 6.50 7.86
N GLU A 220 16.33 6.01 6.75
CA GLU A 220 17.61 6.47 6.20
C GLU A 220 17.47 6.75 4.70
N SER A 221 17.94 7.92 4.27
CA SER A 221 17.95 8.33 2.87
C SER A 221 19.26 8.98 2.50
N ASN A 222 19.65 8.89 1.23
CA ASN A 222 20.60 9.81 0.62
C ASN A 222 20.03 11.25 0.60
N LYS A 223 20.91 12.24 0.35
CA LYS A 223 20.51 13.65 0.25
C LYS A 223 19.71 13.92 -1.02
N ALA A 224 18.79 14.88 -0.99
CA ALA A 224 18.08 15.37 -2.17
C ALA A 224 18.68 16.67 -2.72
N ASP A 225 18.16 17.09 -3.88
CA ASP A 225 18.48 18.39 -4.47
C ASP A 225 18.13 19.52 -3.49
N GLY A 226 19.07 20.44 -3.27
CA GLY A 226 18.88 21.55 -2.33
C GLY A 226 19.16 21.22 -0.86
N GLU A 227 19.54 19.97 -0.53
CA GLU A 227 20.01 19.60 0.82
C GLU A 227 21.54 19.67 0.92
N ASP A 228 22.04 20.27 2.00
CA ASP A 228 23.48 20.36 2.29
C ASP A 228 24.09 18.99 2.62
N SER A 229 23.32 18.16 3.35
CA SER A 229 23.69 16.80 3.76
C SER A 229 22.48 15.88 3.69
N LYS A 230 22.73 14.57 3.83
CA LYS A 230 21.61 13.62 4.00
C LYS A 230 20.81 13.96 5.27
N PRO A 231 19.50 13.65 5.31
CA PRO A 231 18.71 13.82 6.53
C PRO A 231 19.28 12.98 7.67
N GLU A 232 19.02 13.42 8.90
CA GLU A 232 19.28 12.59 10.07
C GLU A 232 18.44 11.30 10.00
N ASN A 233 19.00 10.21 10.53
CA ASN A 233 18.29 8.95 10.54
C ASN A 233 17.05 9.06 11.45
N ASN A 234 15.88 8.68 10.93
CA ASN A 234 14.64 8.59 11.70
C ASN A 234 14.55 7.21 12.36
N THR A 235 14.82 7.14 13.66
CA THR A 235 14.74 5.89 14.44
C THR A 235 13.31 5.46 14.75
N ASP A 236 12.32 6.31 14.51
CA ASP A 236 10.89 6.01 14.68
C ASP A 236 10.25 5.49 13.37
N ALA A 237 11.05 5.34 12.31
CA ALA A 237 10.57 4.79 11.04
C ALA A 237 10.12 3.33 11.20
N ALA A 238 9.09 2.93 10.44
CA ALA A 238 8.38 1.66 10.63
C ALA A 238 9.32 0.45 10.65
N PHE A 239 10.28 0.41 9.74
CA PHE A 239 11.18 -0.72 9.54
C PHE A 239 12.52 -0.56 10.28
N PHE A 240 12.71 0.53 11.03
CA PHE A 240 13.92 0.72 11.82
C PHE A 240 14.03 -0.35 12.90
N ASP A 241 15.13 -1.08 12.89
CA ASP A 241 15.47 -2.05 13.92
C ASP A 241 16.45 -1.42 14.90
N THR A 242 16.02 -1.25 16.15
CA THR A 242 16.83 -0.63 17.19
C THR A 242 18.04 -1.46 17.59
N GLU A 243 17.98 -2.79 17.44
CA GLU A 243 19.10 -3.68 17.76
C GLU A 243 20.14 -3.63 16.63
N ALA A 244 19.68 -3.64 15.38
CA ALA A 244 20.57 -3.53 14.22
C ALA A 244 21.12 -2.11 14.02
N GLY A 245 20.36 -1.08 14.41
CA GLY A 245 20.70 0.34 14.24
C GLY A 245 20.41 0.88 12.84
N TYR A 246 19.61 0.17 12.04
CA TYR A 246 19.18 0.53 10.68
C TYR A 246 17.87 -0.19 10.35
N ALA A 247 17.19 0.20 9.27
CA ALA A 247 16.01 -0.54 8.83
C ALA A 247 16.39 -1.88 8.18
N THR A 248 15.72 -2.97 8.57
CA THR A 248 16.09 -4.33 8.16
C THR A 248 15.01 -4.97 7.31
N VAL A 249 15.40 -5.94 6.47
CA VAL A 249 14.46 -6.80 5.74
C VAL A 249 13.59 -7.59 6.73
N VAL A 250 14.21 -8.12 7.79
CA VAL A 250 13.50 -8.86 8.86
C VAL A 250 12.39 -8.01 9.49
N LYS A 251 12.70 -6.76 9.83
CA LYS A 251 11.74 -5.83 10.44
C LYS A 251 10.63 -5.46 9.46
N ALA A 252 10.97 -5.18 8.19
CA ALA A 252 9.98 -4.91 7.16
C ALA A 252 8.99 -6.09 6.99
N ASP A 253 9.50 -7.32 6.93
CA ASP A 253 8.67 -8.51 6.75
C ASP A 253 7.79 -8.83 7.96
N SER A 254 8.21 -8.42 9.18
CA SER A 254 7.36 -8.51 10.37
C SER A 254 6.08 -7.66 10.30
N TYR A 255 6.05 -6.63 9.44
CA TYR A 255 4.86 -5.84 9.12
C TYR A 255 4.14 -6.30 7.85
N GLY A 256 4.54 -7.45 7.29
CA GLY A 256 3.95 -7.97 6.06
C GLY A 256 4.42 -7.28 4.78
N PHE A 257 5.52 -6.52 4.81
CA PHE A 257 6.06 -5.88 3.61
C PHE A 257 6.42 -6.91 2.53
N ASN A 258 6.82 -8.13 2.91
CA ASN A 258 7.12 -9.22 1.99
C ASN A 258 8.20 -8.81 0.97
N PHE A 259 9.40 -8.51 1.47
CA PHE A 259 10.55 -8.14 0.67
C PHE A 259 10.93 -9.27 -0.30
N THR A 260 11.18 -8.89 -1.55
CA THR A 260 11.49 -9.83 -2.62
C THR A 260 12.87 -9.56 -3.19
N PHE A 261 13.69 -10.60 -3.32
CA PHE A 261 15.03 -10.55 -3.88
C PHE A 261 15.04 -10.54 -5.42
N ALA A 262 14.30 -9.61 -6.03
CA ALA A 262 14.09 -9.51 -7.48
C ALA A 262 15.34 -9.08 -8.27
N GLY A 263 16.33 -8.51 -7.59
CA GLY A 263 17.57 -8.00 -8.16
C GLY A 263 17.41 -6.66 -8.87
N SER A 264 18.32 -6.39 -9.80
CA SER A 264 18.30 -5.18 -10.63
C SER A 264 19.06 -5.38 -11.94
N VAL A 265 18.64 -4.63 -12.97
CA VAL A 265 19.41 -4.42 -14.19
C VAL A 265 20.19 -3.12 -14.05
N ILE A 266 21.51 -3.18 -14.19
CA ILE A 266 22.41 -2.02 -14.07
C ILE A 266 23.38 -2.05 -15.24
N GLY A 267 23.41 -0.96 -16.03
CA GLY A 267 24.33 -0.82 -17.16
C GLY A 267 24.17 -1.93 -18.21
N GLY A 268 22.93 -2.29 -18.51
CA GLY A 268 22.60 -3.32 -19.51
C GLY A 268 22.85 -4.76 -19.05
N LYS A 269 22.93 -5.01 -17.73
CA LYS A 269 23.25 -6.34 -17.17
C LYS A 269 22.44 -6.61 -15.91
N TYR A 270 21.99 -7.84 -15.75
CA TYR A 270 21.54 -8.34 -14.45
C TYR A 270 22.69 -8.30 -13.44
N ASN A 271 22.44 -7.76 -12.26
CA ASN A 271 23.42 -7.68 -11.19
C ASN A 271 23.70 -9.07 -10.59
N THR A 272 24.96 -9.47 -10.50
CA THR A 272 25.33 -10.85 -10.07
C THR A 272 25.72 -10.95 -8.59
N VAL A 273 25.51 -9.92 -7.78
CA VAL A 273 25.84 -9.98 -6.35
C VAL A 273 24.72 -10.73 -5.62
N THR A 274 25.09 -11.83 -4.96
CA THR A 274 24.16 -12.65 -4.18
C THR A 274 24.40 -12.51 -2.69
N VAL A 275 23.42 -12.90 -1.87
CA VAL A 275 23.58 -13.12 -0.43
C VAL A 275 24.31 -14.45 -0.21
N ASP A 276 25.17 -14.49 0.81
CA ASP A 276 25.96 -15.67 1.21
C ASP A 276 26.20 -15.62 2.74
N GLU A 277 26.80 -16.67 3.30
CA GLU A 277 27.08 -16.81 4.73
C GLU A 277 27.92 -15.68 5.32
N THR A 278 28.76 -15.02 4.51
CA THR A 278 29.60 -13.91 4.99
C THR A 278 28.82 -12.61 5.08
N LYS A 279 27.68 -12.53 4.40
CA LYS A 279 26.80 -11.37 4.39
C LYS A 279 25.64 -11.50 5.37
N ALA A 280 25.05 -12.68 5.55
CA ALA A 280 23.87 -12.90 6.38
C ALA A 280 23.91 -14.29 7.06
N PRO A 281 24.81 -14.53 8.03
CA PRO A 281 25.11 -15.86 8.55
C PRO A 281 23.92 -16.59 9.21
N ASP A 282 22.94 -15.83 9.70
CA ASP A 282 21.76 -16.35 10.39
C ASP A 282 20.54 -16.52 9.46
N HIS A 283 20.71 -16.29 8.15
CA HIS A 283 19.66 -16.34 7.13
C HIS A 283 20.05 -17.24 5.94
N GLU A 284 20.19 -18.55 6.20
CA GLU A 284 20.50 -19.54 5.16
C GLU A 284 19.46 -19.55 4.03
N GLU A 285 18.20 -19.21 4.34
CA GLU A 285 17.10 -19.10 3.39
C GLU A 285 17.31 -18.00 2.33
N TRP A 286 18.23 -17.06 2.55
CA TRP A 286 18.57 -16.01 1.60
C TRP A 286 19.76 -16.35 0.71
N TYR A 287 20.52 -17.43 0.98
CA TYR A 287 21.73 -17.72 0.23
C TYR A 287 21.46 -17.94 -1.25
N GLY A 288 22.27 -17.27 -2.09
CA GLY A 288 22.10 -17.25 -3.54
C GLY A 288 21.05 -16.25 -4.05
N ALA A 289 20.23 -15.65 -3.18
CA ALA A 289 19.28 -14.61 -3.59
C ALA A 289 20.01 -13.33 -4.01
N ASN A 290 19.38 -12.52 -4.88
CA ASN A 290 19.96 -11.27 -5.36
C ASN A 290 20.13 -10.26 -4.21
N ALA A 291 21.35 -9.80 -3.93
CA ALA A 291 21.61 -8.89 -2.81
C ALA A 291 21.33 -7.41 -3.13
N MET A 292 21.41 -7.03 -4.40
CA MET A 292 21.21 -5.63 -4.85
C MET A 292 19.82 -5.47 -5.47
N ASN A 293 18.85 -5.13 -4.64
CA ASN A 293 17.47 -4.89 -5.03
C ASN A 293 17.17 -3.40 -4.96
N TYR A 294 16.32 -2.95 -5.88
CA TYR A 294 15.80 -1.59 -5.90
C TYR A 294 14.29 -1.61 -6.14
N VAL A 295 13.57 -0.76 -5.41
CA VAL A 295 12.15 -0.47 -5.68
C VAL A 295 12.03 1.03 -5.97
N LEU A 296 11.50 1.36 -7.15
CA LEU A 296 11.49 2.71 -7.68
C LEU A 296 10.79 3.70 -6.75
N ALA A 297 11.29 4.94 -6.74
CA ALA A 297 10.56 6.08 -6.20
C ALA A 297 10.24 7.11 -7.30
N SER A 298 9.22 7.91 -7.06
CA SER A 298 8.76 8.99 -7.92
C SER A 298 9.55 10.31 -7.76
N THR A 299 10.38 10.39 -6.71
CA THR A 299 11.24 11.57 -6.48
C THR A 299 12.48 11.55 -7.36
N GLY A 300 12.68 12.64 -8.10
CA GLY A 300 13.89 12.89 -8.87
C GLY A 300 15.07 13.44 -8.04
N TYR A 301 16.28 13.15 -8.47
CA TYR A 301 17.54 13.72 -7.96
C TYR A 301 18.47 14.08 -9.12
N THR A 302 19.25 15.14 -8.98
CA THR A 302 20.34 15.44 -9.93
C THR A 302 21.65 15.67 -9.21
N GLY A 303 22.57 14.73 -9.45
CA GLY A 303 24.00 14.91 -9.24
C GLY A 303 24.66 15.40 -10.53
N SER A 304 25.55 14.58 -11.10
CA SER A 304 26.16 14.84 -12.42
C SER A 304 25.24 14.50 -13.59
N LYS A 305 24.20 13.70 -13.35
CA LYS A 305 23.15 13.32 -14.29
C LYS A 305 21.82 13.08 -13.53
N PRO A 306 20.67 13.19 -14.20
CA PRO A 306 19.38 12.85 -13.61
C PRO A 306 19.31 11.40 -13.14
N GLN A 307 18.69 11.20 -11.98
CA GLN A 307 18.45 9.92 -11.31
C GLN A 307 17.08 9.97 -10.63
N MET A 308 16.56 8.81 -10.26
CA MET A 308 15.41 8.71 -9.35
C MET A 308 15.89 8.23 -7.98
N PHE A 309 15.14 8.53 -6.93
CA PHE A 309 15.29 7.80 -5.67
C PHE A 309 14.72 6.38 -5.80
N SER A 310 15.10 5.50 -4.90
CA SER A 310 14.57 4.14 -4.78
C SER A 310 14.84 3.60 -3.39
N LEU A 311 13.97 2.73 -2.90
CA LEU A 311 14.35 1.81 -1.83
C LEU A 311 15.49 0.91 -2.35
N MET A 312 16.53 0.71 -1.56
CA MET A 312 17.65 -0.15 -1.88
C MET A 312 17.93 -1.12 -0.73
N SER A 313 18.24 -2.38 -1.07
CA SER A 313 18.79 -3.35 -0.12
C SER A 313 20.32 -3.40 -0.14
N SER A 314 20.94 -3.63 1.00
CA SER A 314 22.38 -3.83 1.15
C SER A 314 22.69 -4.99 2.10
N PHE A 315 23.34 -6.02 1.58
CA PHE A 315 23.79 -7.18 2.35
C PHE A 315 25.32 -7.19 2.41
N THR A 316 25.86 -7.05 3.61
CA THR A 316 27.30 -7.10 3.88
C THR A 316 27.50 -7.66 5.28
N LYS A 317 28.73 -7.98 5.67
CA LYS A 317 29.04 -8.35 7.06
C LYS A 317 28.59 -7.32 8.12
N SER A 318 28.36 -6.07 7.73
CA SER A 318 27.88 -5.00 8.61
C SER A 318 26.35 -4.87 8.60
N PHE A 319 25.68 -5.53 7.65
CA PHE A 319 24.23 -5.50 7.45
C PHE A 319 23.68 -6.93 7.29
N PRO A 320 23.84 -7.82 8.29
CA PRO A 320 23.41 -9.22 8.20
C PRO A 320 21.90 -9.40 8.07
N GLU A 321 21.12 -8.50 8.66
CA GLU A 321 19.64 -8.51 8.61
C GLU A 321 19.08 -7.91 7.30
N GLY A 322 19.96 -7.59 6.33
CA GLY A 322 19.62 -6.91 5.09
C GLY A 322 19.21 -5.46 5.32
N LYS A 323 20.14 -4.52 5.14
CA LYS A 323 19.83 -3.10 5.32
C LYS A 323 18.92 -2.58 4.21
N LEU A 324 17.88 -1.85 4.60
CA LEU A 324 17.01 -1.05 3.74
C LEU A 324 17.30 0.44 3.92
N SER A 325 17.39 1.17 2.81
CA SER A 325 17.60 2.63 2.81
C SER A 325 17.12 3.24 1.50
N VAL A 326 16.84 4.54 1.48
CA VAL A 326 16.52 5.27 0.24
C VAL A 326 17.81 5.73 -0.44
N ALA A 327 18.07 5.21 -1.63
CA ALA A 327 19.26 5.50 -2.43
C ALA A 327 18.87 6.05 -3.81
N TYR A 328 19.86 6.26 -4.68
CA TYR A 328 19.62 6.68 -6.06
C TYR A 328 19.60 5.46 -6.99
N THR A 329 18.80 5.53 -8.04
CA THR A 329 18.84 4.65 -9.20
C THR A 329 18.99 5.47 -10.48
N ASN A 330 19.74 4.95 -11.45
CA ASN A 330 19.87 5.62 -12.74
C ASN A 330 18.62 5.40 -13.61
N LEU A 331 18.42 6.28 -14.58
CA LEU A 331 17.28 6.22 -15.51
C LEU A 331 17.31 5.04 -16.48
N ASP A 332 18.48 4.41 -16.64
CA ASP A 332 18.69 3.21 -17.47
C ASP A 332 18.68 1.91 -16.64
N ASN A 333 18.50 1.98 -15.32
CA ASN A 333 18.41 0.79 -14.49
C ASN A 333 17.02 0.16 -14.56
N GLY A 334 16.97 -1.17 -14.62
CA GLY A 334 15.73 -1.94 -14.42
C GLY A 334 15.55 -2.29 -12.94
N VAL A 335 14.47 -1.80 -12.34
CA VAL A 335 14.18 -1.96 -10.90
C VAL A 335 12.73 -2.39 -10.70
N SER A 336 12.42 -2.94 -9.53
CA SER A 336 11.04 -3.29 -9.19
C SER A 336 10.18 -2.03 -8.98
N VAL A 337 8.87 -2.18 -9.13
CA VAL A 337 7.89 -1.13 -8.78
C VAL A 337 6.89 -1.72 -7.79
N ARG A 338 6.57 -0.95 -6.75
CA ARG A 338 5.41 -1.16 -5.86
C ARG A 338 4.63 0.14 -5.83
N CYS A 339 3.35 0.05 -5.49
CA CYS A 339 2.49 1.22 -5.41
C CYS A 339 1.98 1.42 -3.98
N VAL A 340 1.71 2.68 -3.66
CA VAL A 340 1.06 3.10 -2.42
C VAL A 340 -0.26 3.79 -2.77
N LEU A 341 -1.29 3.56 -1.96
CA LEU A 341 -2.63 4.12 -2.20
C LEU A 341 -2.62 5.64 -1.97
N ASP A 342 -3.27 6.39 -2.84
CA ASP A 342 -3.46 7.83 -2.68
C ASP A 342 -4.26 8.11 -1.40
N ARG A 343 -3.79 9.08 -0.60
CA ARG A 343 -4.53 9.54 0.58
C ARG A 343 -5.87 10.16 0.14
N GLN A 344 -6.96 9.63 0.69
CA GLN A 344 -8.34 10.04 0.41
C GLN A 344 -8.78 11.26 1.20
#